data_AF-A0AAV7CGT9-F1
#
_entry.id   AF-A0AAV7CGT9-F1
#
_cell.length_a   1.000
_cell.length_b   1.000
_cell.length_c   1.000
_cell.angle_alpha   90.00
_cell.angle_beta   90.00
_cell.angle_gamma   90.00
#
_symmetry.space_group_name_H-M   'P 1'
#
loop_
_entity.id
_entity.type
_entity.pdbx_description
1 polymer ?
#
loop_
_entity_poly.entity_id
_entity_poly.type
_entity_poly.pdbx_seq_one_letter_code
_entity_poly.pdbx_strand_id
1 'polypeptide(L)'
;MVTSLSVLTFLVSLLYTYVIPKKEQSEAICSKDACYTVHLSQEIFSKANEECKNRGGTLLTIHSEEEAQQVYRLLAKFTNTEPSIPSSKLWIGLHLKAKSCVYIVQALKGFSWITDSQDAKEGQYSNWLNEPKKTCLRERCVSMKLHMDSPDNYKWSDESCSSLVDGYICKFTFQGMCPQVALAGPGHVEYNTPFDIESSSLNLVPHGSSASVTCGHNGEFTGPLLICIKSVETNVYHWSNTRLDIKSNEPFCAPEELGCKYNNGGCEHECVEYPQNKSLSCRCRDGYVLAPDSVSCVSPDHCQSNPCEQTCINQQYGFECSCDYGFTLAENKVNCKKISGCLKGECDQRATSDSRTEEMQPEYNDTTRKIKEEKGPRQATSPSIRDTQNGNERSPKIIQPTPILFVKTTPSSETPVNDASGCSALQTTSKLLLSVLCISVVLCL
;
A
#
# COMPACT_ATOMS: atom_id res chain seq x y z
N MET A 1 60.92 -14.64 -15.88
CA MET A 1 59.57 -14.82 -16.47
C MET A 1 58.50 -15.20 -15.44
N VAL A 2 58.83 -15.77 -14.27
CA VAL A 2 57.84 -16.22 -13.26
C VAL A 2 57.22 -15.06 -12.44
N THR A 3 57.84 -13.89 -12.41
CA THR A 3 57.35 -12.70 -11.69
C THR A 3 56.30 -11.89 -12.44
N SER A 4 56.16 -12.08 -13.76
CA SER A 4 55.22 -11.28 -14.58
C SER A 4 53.81 -11.88 -14.64
N LEU A 5 53.69 -13.21 -14.57
CA LEU A 5 52.40 -13.91 -14.64
C LEU A 5 51.65 -13.86 -13.30
N SER A 6 52.39 -13.82 -12.20
CA SER A 6 51.87 -13.67 -10.83
C SER A 6 51.33 -12.27 -10.57
N VAL A 7 51.93 -11.23 -11.15
CA VAL A 7 51.42 -9.85 -11.06
C VAL A 7 50.15 -9.67 -11.90
N LEU A 8 50.08 -10.26 -13.10
CA LEU A 8 48.91 -10.16 -13.98
C LEU A 8 47.68 -10.87 -13.40
N THR A 9 47.87 -12.04 -12.78
CA THR A 9 46.78 -12.78 -12.11
C THR A 9 46.28 -12.08 -10.84
N PHE A 10 47.16 -11.39 -10.11
CA PHE A 10 46.78 -10.51 -9.00
C PHE A 10 45.97 -9.30 -9.47
N LEU A 11 46.37 -8.66 -10.57
CA LEU A 11 45.66 -7.52 -11.14
C LEU A 11 44.29 -7.92 -11.73
N VAL A 12 44.18 -9.08 -12.38
CA VAL A 12 42.90 -9.60 -12.88
C VAL A 12 41.97 -10.01 -11.73
N SER A 13 42.50 -10.56 -10.62
CA SER A 13 41.70 -10.84 -9.42
C SER A 13 41.26 -9.56 -8.69
N LEU A 14 42.10 -8.53 -8.65
CA LEU A 14 41.74 -7.21 -8.13
C LEU A 14 40.69 -6.50 -9.00
N LEU A 15 40.64 -6.78 -10.31
CA LEU A 15 39.58 -6.30 -11.20
C LEU A 15 38.29 -7.12 -11.05
N TYR A 16 38.37 -8.42 -10.79
CA TYR A 16 37.21 -9.29 -10.55
C TYR A 16 36.54 -9.06 -9.18
N THR A 17 37.29 -8.62 -8.17
CA THR A 17 36.72 -8.21 -6.87
C THR A 17 36.10 -6.81 -6.89
N TYR A 18 36.27 -6.04 -7.97
CA TYR A 18 35.76 -4.68 -8.09
C TYR A 18 34.41 -4.55 -8.82
N VAL A 19 33.81 -5.66 -9.25
CA VAL A 19 32.47 -5.65 -9.86
C VAL A 19 31.58 -6.70 -9.19
N ILE A 20 31.41 -6.57 -7.88
CA ILE A 20 30.13 -6.96 -7.28
C ILE A 20 29.28 -5.70 -7.33
N PRO A 21 28.26 -5.59 -8.21
CA PRO A 21 27.30 -4.51 -8.08
C PRO A 21 26.71 -4.62 -6.67
N LYS A 22 27.00 -3.64 -5.81
CA LYS A 22 26.25 -3.49 -4.57
C LYS A 22 24.79 -3.37 -5.02
N LYS A 23 23.96 -4.37 -4.67
CA LYS A 23 22.51 -4.27 -4.82
C LYS A 23 22.13 -2.97 -4.11
N GLU A 24 21.69 -1.99 -4.90
CA GLU A 24 21.37 -0.65 -4.42
C GLU A 24 20.27 -0.81 -3.37
N GLN A 25 20.65 -0.72 -2.10
CA GLN A 25 19.73 -0.82 -0.96
C GLN A 25 18.83 0.43 -1.00
N SER A 26 17.75 0.33 -1.74
CA SER A 26 16.72 1.36 -1.78
C SER A 26 15.71 1.00 -0.71
N GLU A 27 15.84 1.62 0.46
CA GLU A 27 14.80 1.54 1.48
C GLU A 27 13.54 2.26 1.00
N ALA A 28 12.38 1.63 1.23
CA ALA A 28 11.07 2.22 0.99
C ALA A 28 10.36 2.51 2.32
N ILE A 29 9.58 3.59 2.35
CA ILE A 29 8.50 3.74 3.33
C ILE A 29 7.19 3.78 2.58
N CYS A 30 6.14 3.25 3.21
CA CYS A 30 4.79 3.35 2.70
C CYS A 30 3.88 4.01 3.74
N SER A 31 2.98 4.86 3.26
CA SER A 31 1.82 5.38 3.96
C SER A 31 0.58 4.59 3.53
N LYS A 32 -0.62 5.10 3.84
CA LYS A 32 -1.90 4.46 3.49
C LYS A 32 -2.15 4.35 1.98
N ASP A 33 -1.60 5.25 1.18
CA ASP A 33 -1.94 5.47 -0.23
C ASP A 33 -0.71 5.69 -1.12
N ALA A 34 0.48 5.88 -0.55
CA ALA A 34 1.69 6.04 -1.33
C ALA A 34 2.90 5.34 -0.71
N CYS A 35 3.86 4.95 -1.55
CA CYS A 35 5.18 4.53 -1.15
C CYS A 35 6.23 5.48 -1.73
N TYR A 36 7.31 5.66 -1.00
CA TYR A 36 8.39 6.58 -1.33
C TYR A 36 9.73 5.86 -1.24
N THR A 37 10.61 6.11 -2.21
CA THR A 37 11.97 5.57 -2.24
C THR A 37 12.99 6.67 -2.49
N VAL A 38 14.18 6.52 -1.92
CA VAL A 38 15.31 7.45 -2.09
C VAL A 38 16.39 6.73 -2.90
N HIS A 39 16.91 7.40 -3.92
CA HIS A 39 17.97 6.88 -4.79
C HIS A 39 19.13 7.86 -4.80
N LEU A 40 20.32 7.40 -4.40
CA LEU A 40 21.55 8.20 -4.35
C LEU A 40 22.37 7.97 -5.63
N SER A 41 21.76 8.27 -6.77
CA SER A 41 22.44 8.28 -8.07
C SER A 41 22.48 9.69 -8.63
N GLN A 42 23.67 10.12 -9.04
CA GLN A 42 23.87 11.45 -9.58
C GLN A 42 23.26 11.56 -10.99
N GLU A 43 22.14 12.25 -11.11
CA GLU A 43 21.34 12.28 -12.34
C GLU A 43 20.87 13.69 -12.70
N ILE A 44 20.55 13.89 -13.98
CA ILE A 44 19.79 15.06 -14.45
C ILE A 44 18.29 14.84 -14.22
N PHE A 45 17.52 15.92 -14.17
CA PHE A 45 16.09 15.84 -13.84
C PHE A 45 15.29 14.91 -14.76
N SER A 46 15.53 15.00 -16.08
CA SER A 46 14.81 14.17 -17.04
C SER A 46 15.08 12.68 -16.86
N LYS A 47 16.31 12.32 -16.50
CA LYS A 47 16.71 10.92 -16.30
C LYS A 47 16.15 10.37 -14.99
N ALA A 48 16.25 11.14 -13.91
CA ALA A 48 15.61 10.79 -12.64
C ALA A 48 14.09 10.60 -12.78
N ASN A 49 13.42 11.45 -13.57
CA ASN A 49 11.99 11.30 -13.85
C ASN A 49 11.66 10.06 -14.67
N GLU A 50 12.49 9.72 -15.66
CA GLU A 50 12.34 8.49 -16.44
C GLU A 50 12.49 7.25 -15.55
N GLU A 51 13.47 7.25 -14.63
CA GLU A 51 13.73 6.10 -13.75
C GLU A 51 12.57 5.82 -12.78
N CYS A 52 11.98 6.87 -12.19
CA CYS A 52 10.77 6.69 -11.40
C CYS A 52 9.59 6.16 -12.24
N LYS A 53 9.43 6.64 -13.48
CA LYS A 53 8.36 6.19 -14.39
C LYS A 53 8.51 4.75 -14.83
N ASN A 54 9.74 4.31 -15.11
CA ASN A 54 10.03 2.93 -15.49
C ASN A 54 9.63 1.92 -14.41
N ARG A 55 9.63 2.34 -13.14
CA ARG A 55 9.18 1.55 -11.97
C ARG A 55 7.70 1.72 -11.65
N GLY A 56 6.93 2.42 -12.50
CA GLY A 56 5.50 2.66 -12.30
C GLY A 56 5.16 3.81 -11.34
N GLY A 57 6.12 4.70 -11.06
CA GLY A 57 5.96 5.86 -10.19
C GLY A 57 6.19 7.19 -10.89
N THR A 58 6.39 8.23 -10.09
CA THR A 58 6.74 9.58 -10.53
C THR A 58 7.82 10.15 -9.62
N LEU A 59 8.54 11.21 -10.02
CA LEU A 59 9.29 11.98 -9.04
C LEU A 59 8.36 12.52 -7.96
N LEU A 60 8.87 12.60 -6.73
CA LEU A 60 8.12 13.00 -5.56
C LEU A 60 7.32 14.29 -5.81
N THR A 61 6.00 14.20 -5.66
CA THR A 61 5.12 15.36 -5.54
C THR A 61 4.72 15.53 -4.07
N ILE A 62 4.57 16.78 -3.62
CA ILE A 62 4.15 17.10 -2.25
C ILE A 62 3.04 18.13 -2.31
N HIS A 63 1.82 17.73 -1.98
CA HIS A 63 0.66 18.61 -2.07
C HIS A 63 0.33 19.31 -0.74
N SER A 64 0.96 18.86 0.35
CA SER A 64 0.62 19.28 1.70
C SER A 64 1.75 19.14 2.73
N GLU A 65 1.54 19.74 3.89
CA GLU A 65 2.44 19.64 5.04
C GLU A 65 2.48 18.21 5.59
N GLU A 66 1.35 17.53 5.67
CA GLU A 66 1.29 16.18 6.23
C GLU A 66 1.95 15.16 5.30
N GLU A 67 1.84 15.31 3.97
CA GLU A 67 2.62 14.55 3.00
C GLU A 67 4.13 14.83 3.16
N ALA A 68 4.50 16.10 3.32
CA ALA A 68 5.90 16.48 3.54
C ALA A 68 6.49 15.80 4.78
N GLN A 69 5.74 15.75 5.89
CA GLN A 69 6.17 15.11 7.12
C GLN A 69 6.39 13.60 6.97
N GLN A 70 5.59 12.91 6.13
CA GLN A 70 5.82 11.50 5.82
C GLN A 70 7.16 11.29 5.09
N VAL A 71 7.45 12.15 4.12
CA VAL A 71 8.73 12.13 3.39
C VAL A 71 9.90 12.47 4.33
N TYR A 72 9.74 13.40 5.26
CA TYR A 72 10.81 13.74 6.21
C TYR A 72 11.12 12.58 7.16
N ARG A 73 10.10 11.83 7.59
CA ARG A 73 10.30 10.60 8.37
C ARG A 73 11.03 9.52 7.58
N LEU A 74 10.72 9.35 6.28
CA LEU A 74 11.48 8.47 5.40
C LEU A 74 12.95 8.87 5.37
N LEU A 75 13.22 10.14 5.07
CA LEU A 75 14.58 10.64 4.91
C LEU A 75 15.37 10.54 6.21
N ALA A 76 14.74 10.79 7.36
CA ALA A 76 15.36 10.61 8.67
C ALA A 76 15.71 9.14 8.95
N LYS A 77 14.82 8.18 8.62
CA LYS A 77 15.11 6.74 8.75
C LYS A 77 16.30 6.34 7.87
N PHE A 78 16.30 6.79 6.62
CA PHE A 78 17.36 6.53 5.64
C PHE A 78 18.73 7.09 6.07
N THR A 79 18.77 8.29 6.66
CA THR A 79 20.03 8.86 7.17
C THR A 79 20.56 8.16 8.43
N ASN A 80 19.68 7.52 9.21
CA ASN A 80 20.09 6.78 10.40
C ASN A 80 20.68 5.41 10.04
N THR A 81 20.20 4.80 8.96
CA THR A 81 20.70 3.51 8.45
C THR A 81 22.01 3.70 7.68
N GLU A 82 22.19 4.84 7.00
CA GLU A 82 23.40 5.20 6.25
C GLU A 82 24.04 6.50 6.80
N PRO A 83 24.73 6.45 7.97
CA PRO A 83 25.25 7.64 8.66
C PRO A 83 26.36 8.39 7.93
N SER A 84 26.86 7.85 6.81
CA SER A 84 27.89 8.48 5.96
C SER A 84 27.34 9.27 4.76
N ILE A 85 26.02 9.51 4.68
CA ILE A 85 25.45 10.30 3.59
C ILE A 85 25.94 11.75 3.70
N PRO A 86 26.73 12.26 2.72
CA PRO A 86 27.12 13.66 2.69
C PRO A 86 25.88 14.56 2.55
N SER A 87 26.01 15.85 2.86
CA SER A 87 24.96 16.83 2.56
C SER A 87 24.58 16.75 1.07
N SER A 88 23.41 16.19 0.76
CA SER A 88 22.98 15.88 -0.61
C SER A 88 21.81 16.74 -1.05
N LYS A 89 21.65 16.88 -2.36
CA LYS A 89 20.44 17.41 -3.01
C LYS A 89 19.71 16.27 -3.71
N LEU A 90 18.39 16.26 -3.61
CA LEU A 90 17.54 15.23 -4.20
C LEU A 90 16.50 15.86 -5.13
N TRP A 91 16.39 15.41 -6.37
CA TRP A 91 15.34 15.86 -7.27
C TRP A 91 13.94 15.50 -6.74
N ILE A 92 13.01 16.45 -6.87
CA ILE A 92 11.57 16.27 -6.65
C ILE A 92 10.81 16.68 -7.92
N GLY A 93 9.57 16.24 -8.08
CA GLY A 93 8.76 16.38 -9.29
C GLY A 93 8.18 17.78 -9.54
N LEU A 94 8.89 18.85 -9.19
CA LEU A 94 8.47 20.25 -9.37
C LEU A 94 9.36 20.94 -10.40
N HIS A 95 8.75 21.56 -11.41
CA HIS A 95 9.49 22.20 -12.49
C HIS A 95 8.77 23.43 -13.07
N LEU A 96 9.54 24.32 -13.70
CA LEU A 96 9.08 25.46 -14.46
C LEU A 96 9.27 25.14 -15.95
N LYS A 97 8.16 24.96 -16.67
CA LYS A 97 8.17 24.72 -18.13
C LYS A 97 8.72 25.94 -18.88
N ALA A 98 9.34 25.72 -20.03
CA ALA A 98 9.78 26.82 -20.90
C ALA A 98 8.60 27.76 -21.22
N LYS A 99 8.85 29.08 -21.24
CA LYS A 99 7.85 30.15 -21.44
C LYS A 99 6.88 30.37 -20.26
N SER A 100 6.96 29.56 -19.20
CA SER A 100 6.32 29.88 -17.92
C SER A 100 7.25 30.76 -17.10
N CYS A 101 6.67 31.71 -16.36
CA CYS A 101 7.42 32.70 -15.59
C CYS A 101 7.37 32.40 -14.09
N VAL A 102 8.45 32.71 -13.40
CA VAL A 102 8.42 32.80 -11.94
C VAL A 102 7.57 34.00 -11.53
N TYR A 103 6.52 33.74 -10.77
CA TYR A 103 5.61 34.77 -10.25
C TYR A 103 5.40 34.56 -8.77
N ILE A 104 6.10 35.35 -7.95
CA ILE A 104 6.23 35.15 -6.50
C ILE A 104 4.91 35.17 -5.72
N VAL A 105 3.85 35.79 -6.26
CA VAL A 105 2.53 35.86 -5.60
C VAL A 105 1.60 34.72 -6.00
N GLN A 106 1.98 33.85 -6.95
CA GLN A 106 1.23 32.64 -7.30
C GLN A 106 1.67 31.45 -6.42
N ALA A 107 0.76 30.48 -6.27
CA ALA A 107 1.07 29.18 -5.69
C ALA A 107 2.29 28.56 -6.42
N LEU A 108 3.18 27.93 -5.65
CA LEU A 108 4.45 27.35 -6.13
C LEU A 108 5.31 28.32 -6.96
N LYS A 109 5.05 29.63 -6.90
CA LYS A 109 5.79 30.68 -7.59
C LYS A 109 5.83 30.52 -9.11
N GLY A 110 4.80 29.89 -9.69
CA GLY A 110 4.69 29.62 -11.14
C GLY A 110 5.26 28.27 -11.58
N PHE A 111 5.84 27.48 -10.68
CA PHE A 111 6.24 26.10 -10.93
C PHE A 111 5.01 25.18 -10.91
N SER A 112 5.10 24.04 -11.60
CA SER A 112 4.06 23.01 -11.67
C SER A 112 4.62 21.64 -11.34
N TRP A 113 3.83 20.82 -10.64
CA TRP A 113 4.13 19.40 -10.46
C TRP A 113 4.12 18.68 -11.82
N ILE A 114 4.95 17.65 -11.98
CA ILE A 114 5.06 16.85 -13.22
C ILE A 114 3.79 16.06 -13.57
N THR A 115 2.84 15.94 -12.64
CA THR A 115 1.52 15.34 -12.87
C THR A 115 0.55 16.43 -13.33
N ASP A 116 0.30 16.50 -14.65
CA ASP A 116 -0.53 17.51 -15.31
C ASP A 116 -2.06 17.36 -15.06
N SER A 117 -2.51 16.79 -13.93
CA SER A 117 -3.95 16.76 -13.62
C SER A 117 -4.44 18.16 -13.21
N GLN A 118 -5.66 18.52 -13.61
CA GLN A 118 -6.24 19.83 -13.31
C GLN A 118 -6.38 20.08 -11.79
N ASP A 119 -6.34 19.02 -10.99
CA ASP A 119 -6.32 19.01 -9.51
C ASP A 119 -4.94 19.33 -8.91
N ALA A 120 -3.86 19.26 -9.69
CA ALA A 120 -2.51 19.60 -9.24
C ALA A 120 -2.29 21.11 -9.00
N LYS A 121 -3.29 21.94 -9.33
CA LYS A 121 -3.31 23.37 -9.01
C LYS A 121 -3.58 23.67 -7.54
N GLU A 122 -3.93 22.68 -6.72
CA GLU A 122 -4.36 22.87 -5.32
C GLU A 122 -3.31 22.47 -4.27
N GLY A 123 -2.04 22.30 -4.64
CA GLY A 123 -0.95 22.17 -3.66
C GLY A 123 -0.51 23.54 -3.16
N GLN A 124 -1.07 24.03 -2.04
CA GLN A 124 -0.61 25.28 -1.41
C GLN A 124 0.74 25.13 -0.70
N TYR A 125 1.17 23.89 -0.45
CA TYR A 125 2.40 23.62 0.27
C TYR A 125 3.63 24.00 -0.55
N SER A 126 4.53 24.76 0.07
CA SER A 126 5.85 25.01 -0.51
C SER A 126 6.90 25.19 0.58
N ASN A 127 8.10 24.65 0.37
CA ASN A 127 9.18 24.71 1.36
C ASN A 127 10.48 25.31 0.79
N TRP A 128 10.36 26.41 0.05
CA TRP A 128 11.51 27.08 -0.57
C TRP A 128 12.55 27.55 0.47
N LEU A 129 13.83 27.29 0.20
CA LEU A 129 14.96 27.83 0.96
C LEU A 129 15.07 29.34 0.76
N ASN A 130 15.06 29.76 -0.50
CA ASN A 130 15.11 31.15 -0.94
C ASN A 130 14.08 31.36 -2.04
N GLU A 131 13.68 32.61 -2.28
CA GLU A 131 12.84 32.93 -3.43
C GLU A 131 13.57 32.63 -4.75
N PRO A 132 12.95 31.86 -5.67
CA PRO A 132 13.51 31.63 -7.00
C PRO A 132 13.69 32.94 -7.74
N LYS A 133 14.81 33.05 -8.47
CA LYS A 133 15.08 34.24 -9.28
C LYS A 133 14.05 34.35 -10.41
N LYS A 134 13.57 35.57 -10.67
CA LYS A 134 12.64 35.83 -11.79
C LYS A 134 13.26 35.36 -13.11
N THR A 135 12.62 34.40 -13.76
CA THR A 135 13.01 33.87 -15.07
C THR A 135 11.76 33.40 -15.83
N CYS A 136 11.79 33.51 -17.15
CA CYS A 136 10.72 33.05 -18.07
C CYS A 136 11.25 32.29 -19.29
N LEU A 137 12.57 32.28 -19.49
CA LEU A 137 13.20 31.81 -20.74
C LEU A 137 13.81 30.41 -20.59
N ARG A 138 14.18 30.04 -19.37
CA ARG A 138 14.89 28.79 -19.08
C ARG A 138 14.04 27.89 -18.22
N GLU A 139 14.07 26.61 -18.54
CA GLU A 139 13.49 25.58 -17.68
C GLU A 139 14.25 25.51 -16.37
N ARG A 140 13.51 25.36 -15.27
CA ARG A 140 14.06 25.23 -13.93
C ARG A 140 13.42 24.02 -13.27
N CYS A 141 14.22 23.27 -12.53
CA CYS A 141 13.79 22.08 -11.83
C CYS A 141 14.15 22.22 -10.36
N VAL A 142 13.48 21.50 -9.47
CA VAL A 142 13.61 21.74 -8.03
C VAL A 142 14.26 20.55 -7.34
N SER A 143 15.27 20.84 -6.53
CA SER A 143 15.90 19.88 -5.64
C SER A 143 15.61 20.20 -4.18
N MET A 144 15.43 19.17 -3.37
CA MET A 144 15.31 19.24 -1.92
C MET A 144 16.66 18.97 -1.26
N LYS A 145 17.04 19.79 -0.27
CA LYS A 145 18.28 19.61 0.50
C LYS A 145 18.09 18.53 1.56
N LEU A 146 19.06 17.63 1.69
CA LEU A 146 19.16 16.63 2.76
C LEU A 146 20.45 16.88 3.56
N HIS A 147 20.30 17.48 4.74
CA HIS A 147 21.40 17.78 5.67
C HIS A 147 20.83 17.81 7.09
N MET A 148 20.89 16.69 7.81
CA MET A 148 20.20 16.48 9.09
C MET A 148 20.51 17.54 10.16
N ASP A 149 21.75 18.00 10.24
CA ASP A 149 22.20 18.99 11.24
C ASP A 149 21.97 20.46 10.82
N SER A 150 21.35 20.70 9.66
CA SER A 150 21.12 22.06 9.14
C SER A 150 19.69 22.52 9.43
N PRO A 151 19.47 23.78 9.85
CA PRO A 151 18.12 24.35 9.96
C PRO A 151 17.40 24.44 8.60
N ASP A 152 18.16 24.34 7.50
CA ASP A 152 17.66 24.36 6.13
C ASP A 152 17.35 22.96 5.59
N ASN A 153 17.35 21.93 6.44
CA ASN A 153 17.04 20.58 6.01
C ASN A 153 15.65 20.53 5.35
N TYR A 154 15.54 19.76 4.27
CA TYR A 154 14.34 19.62 3.43
C TYR A 154 13.87 20.87 2.69
N LYS A 155 14.62 21.98 2.76
CA LYS A 155 14.30 23.19 1.99
C LYS A 155 14.59 22.98 0.51
N TRP A 156 13.80 23.65 -0.32
CA TRP A 156 13.84 23.51 -1.78
C TRP A 156 14.67 24.61 -2.44
N SER A 157 15.40 24.25 -3.48
CA SER A 157 16.13 25.20 -4.33
C SER A 157 15.84 24.93 -5.80
N ASP A 158 15.72 25.99 -6.59
CA ASP A 158 15.61 25.85 -8.04
C ASP A 158 17.00 25.70 -8.68
N GLU A 159 17.11 24.75 -9.58
CA GLU A 159 18.33 24.33 -10.25
C GLU A 159 18.10 24.30 -11.77
N SER A 160 19.19 24.21 -12.54
CA SER A 160 19.06 23.93 -13.97
C SER A 160 18.58 22.49 -14.13
N CYS A 161 17.59 22.23 -14.98
CA CYS A 161 17.12 20.87 -15.22
C CYS A 161 18.20 19.93 -15.77
N SER A 162 19.25 20.50 -16.36
CA SER A 162 20.43 19.79 -16.86
C SER A 162 21.57 19.68 -15.84
N SER A 163 21.42 20.24 -14.63
CA SER A 163 22.40 20.04 -13.57
C SER A 163 22.40 18.58 -13.12
N LEU A 164 23.56 18.07 -12.75
CA LEU A 164 23.70 16.81 -12.04
C LEU A 164 23.47 17.06 -10.54
N VAL A 165 22.56 16.30 -9.94
CA VAL A 165 22.19 16.40 -8.51
C VAL A 165 22.34 15.02 -7.88
N ASP A 166 22.68 14.97 -6.59
CA ASP A 166 23.20 13.78 -5.90
C ASP A 166 22.23 12.58 -5.81
N GLY A 167 20.94 12.82 -6.05
CA GLY A 167 19.93 11.77 -6.02
C GLY A 167 18.55 12.27 -6.39
N TYR A 168 17.55 11.43 -6.16
CA TYR A 168 16.15 11.72 -6.42
C TYR A 168 15.22 10.88 -5.55
N ILE A 169 13.97 11.33 -5.42
CA ILE A 169 12.94 10.63 -4.66
C ILE A 169 11.79 10.25 -5.58
N CYS A 170 11.40 8.98 -5.57
CA CYS A 170 10.23 8.49 -6.30
C CYS A 170 9.02 8.37 -5.37
N LYS A 171 7.83 8.60 -5.92
CA LYS A 171 6.52 8.37 -5.32
C LYS A 171 5.73 7.38 -6.16
N PHE A 172 5.18 6.37 -5.51
CA PHE A 172 4.30 5.34 -6.08
C PHE A 172 2.96 5.41 -5.38
N THR A 173 1.86 5.52 -6.13
CA THR A 173 0.51 5.66 -5.56
C THR A 173 -0.24 4.34 -5.69
N PHE A 174 -0.89 3.91 -4.61
CA PHE A 174 -1.65 2.67 -4.55
C PHE A 174 -3.06 2.93 -4.01
N GLN A 175 -4.01 2.10 -4.42
CA GLN A 175 -5.39 2.18 -3.94
C GLN A 175 -5.55 1.71 -2.48
N GLY A 176 -4.56 0.98 -1.96
CA GLY A 176 -4.49 0.58 -0.56
C GLY A 176 -3.34 -0.39 -0.29
N MET A 177 -3.19 -0.72 1.00
CA MET A 177 -2.06 -1.44 1.55
C MET A 177 -2.55 -2.57 2.45
N CYS A 178 -1.83 -3.69 2.47
CA CYS A 178 -1.94 -4.70 3.51
C CYS A 178 -1.14 -4.28 4.76
N PRO A 179 -1.57 -4.73 5.96
CA PRO A 179 -0.76 -4.60 7.15
C PRO A 179 0.52 -5.44 7.05
N GLN A 180 1.54 -5.11 7.84
CA GLN A 180 2.70 -5.97 8.04
C GLN A 180 2.26 -7.39 8.44
N VAL A 181 2.88 -8.42 7.86
CA VAL A 181 2.66 -9.81 8.26
C VAL A 181 3.18 -10.00 9.68
N ALA A 182 2.28 -10.36 10.58
CA ALA A 182 2.63 -10.65 11.97
C ALA A 182 3.06 -12.12 12.12
N LEU A 183 4.16 -12.33 12.88
CA LEU A 183 4.71 -13.64 13.18
C LEU A 183 4.52 -13.96 14.67
N ALA A 184 4.01 -15.14 14.97
CA ALA A 184 3.83 -15.66 16.32
C ALA A 184 5.10 -16.24 16.96
N GLY A 185 6.14 -16.45 16.16
CA GLY A 185 7.39 -17.07 16.60
C GLY A 185 8.61 -16.51 15.89
N PRO A 186 9.80 -17.05 16.20
CA PRO A 186 11.03 -16.64 15.54
C PRO A 186 10.92 -16.88 14.04
N GLY A 187 11.26 -15.86 13.27
CA GLY A 187 11.16 -15.87 11.82
C GLY A 187 11.45 -14.49 11.23
N HIS A 188 11.49 -14.41 9.91
CA HIS A 188 11.54 -13.13 9.21
C HIS A 188 10.59 -13.14 8.01
N VAL A 189 10.17 -11.94 7.63
CA VAL A 189 9.35 -11.72 6.44
C VAL A 189 10.14 -10.86 5.47
N GLU A 190 10.18 -11.29 4.22
CA GLU A 190 10.75 -10.52 3.12
C GLU A 190 9.63 -10.15 2.14
N TYR A 191 9.44 -8.84 1.94
CA TYR A 191 8.44 -8.30 1.04
C TYR A 191 9.07 -7.95 -0.30
N ASN A 192 8.43 -8.38 -1.38
CA ASN A 192 8.75 -7.95 -2.74
C ASN A 192 7.61 -7.07 -3.26
N THR A 193 7.92 -5.81 -3.54
CA THR A 193 6.93 -4.82 -3.94
C THR A 193 6.77 -4.73 -5.47
N PRO A 194 5.64 -4.21 -5.99
CA PRO A 194 5.43 -4.01 -7.43
C PRO A 194 6.37 -3.02 -8.12
N PHE A 195 7.20 -2.31 -7.36
CA PHE A 195 8.17 -1.32 -7.85
C PHE A 195 9.62 -1.77 -7.59
N ASP A 196 9.82 -3.09 -7.54
CA ASP A 196 11.12 -3.76 -7.47
C ASP A 196 11.95 -3.41 -6.23
N ILE A 197 11.29 -3.21 -5.09
CA ILE A 197 11.93 -3.09 -3.78
C ILE A 197 11.70 -4.36 -2.96
N GLU A 198 12.80 -4.91 -2.46
CA GLU A 198 12.82 -5.96 -1.46
C GLU A 198 13.06 -5.33 -0.08
N SER A 199 12.21 -5.62 0.90
CA SER A 199 12.33 -5.05 2.25
C SER A 199 11.72 -5.96 3.31
N SER A 200 12.30 -5.96 4.50
CA SER A 200 11.77 -6.64 5.69
C SER A 200 11.11 -5.70 6.70
N SER A 201 11.14 -4.38 6.45
CA SER A 201 10.76 -3.36 7.43
C SER A 201 9.55 -2.50 7.04
N LEU A 202 8.76 -2.97 6.07
CA LEU A 202 7.53 -2.29 5.66
C LEU A 202 6.39 -2.54 6.67
N ASN A 203 5.88 -1.47 7.25
CA ASN A 203 4.72 -1.51 8.17
C ASN A 203 3.39 -1.57 7.41
N LEU A 204 3.35 -0.96 6.22
CA LEU A 204 2.26 -1.00 5.28
C LEU A 204 2.82 -1.49 3.96
N VAL A 205 2.14 -2.46 3.35
CA VAL A 205 2.66 -3.18 2.19
C VAL A 205 1.70 -3.02 1.02
N PRO A 206 2.15 -2.50 -0.14
CA PRO A 206 1.25 -2.14 -1.23
C PRO A 206 0.55 -3.32 -1.87
N HIS A 207 -0.68 -3.09 -2.32
CA HIS A 207 -1.43 -4.07 -3.10
C HIS A 207 -0.61 -4.62 -4.28
N GLY A 208 -0.62 -5.94 -4.44
CA GLY A 208 0.18 -6.65 -5.44
C GLY A 208 1.57 -7.08 -4.97
N SER A 209 2.02 -6.64 -3.78
CA SER A 209 3.26 -7.16 -3.20
C SER A 209 3.13 -8.63 -2.80
N SER A 210 4.26 -9.33 -2.79
CA SER A 210 4.36 -10.66 -2.19
C SER A 210 5.16 -10.63 -0.89
N ALA A 211 4.86 -11.56 0.02
CA ALA A 211 5.59 -11.77 1.26
C ALA A 211 6.06 -13.22 1.36
N SER A 212 7.37 -13.38 1.53
CA SER A 212 8.02 -14.65 1.81
C SER A 212 8.25 -14.75 3.31
N VAL A 213 7.63 -15.73 3.96
CA VAL A 213 7.77 -15.94 5.40
C VAL A 213 8.72 -17.10 5.65
N THR A 214 9.71 -16.92 6.51
CA THR A 214 10.56 -18.00 7.01
C THR A 214 10.44 -18.10 8.52
N CYS A 215 10.34 -19.32 9.03
CA CYS A 215 10.15 -19.62 10.44
C CYS A 215 11.34 -20.43 10.99
N GLY A 216 11.58 -20.28 12.30
CA GLY A 216 12.66 -20.94 13.03
C GLY A 216 13.85 -20.01 13.29
N HIS A 217 14.72 -20.40 14.22
CA HIS A 217 15.91 -19.61 14.58
C HIS A 217 16.96 -19.55 13.44
N ASN A 218 16.95 -20.53 12.53
CA ASN A 218 17.90 -20.66 11.41
C ASN A 218 17.23 -20.75 10.02
N GLY A 219 15.93 -20.46 9.90
CA GLY A 219 15.20 -20.60 8.63
C GLY A 219 14.90 -22.04 8.21
N GLU A 220 14.60 -22.93 9.18
CA GLU A 220 14.32 -24.35 8.94
C GLU A 220 13.03 -24.60 8.15
N PHE A 221 12.12 -23.63 8.11
CA PHE A 221 10.85 -23.77 7.40
C PHE A 221 10.50 -22.51 6.60
N THR A 222 10.33 -22.67 5.30
CA THR A 222 9.74 -21.65 4.43
C THR A 222 8.21 -21.77 4.47
N GLY A 223 7.54 -20.75 4.98
CA GLY A 223 6.09 -20.61 4.94
C GLY A 223 5.55 -20.36 3.53
N PRO A 224 4.22 -20.25 3.38
CA PRO A 224 3.59 -19.99 2.09
C PRO A 224 3.95 -18.59 1.57
N LEU A 225 4.00 -18.44 0.24
CA LEU A 225 4.06 -17.14 -0.41
C LEU A 225 2.71 -16.45 -0.27
N LEU A 226 2.67 -15.30 0.39
CA LEU A 226 1.46 -14.49 0.55
C LEU A 226 1.44 -13.38 -0.50
N ILE A 227 0.28 -13.04 -1.02
CA ILE A 227 0.08 -11.93 -1.96
C ILE A 227 -0.88 -10.92 -1.33
N CYS A 228 -0.53 -9.63 -1.36
CA CYS A 228 -1.42 -8.58 -0.88
C CYS A 228 -2.53 -8.33 -1.91
N ILE A 229 -3.77 -8.68 -1.56
CA ILE A 229 -4.93 -8.64 -2.44
C ILE A 229 -6.06 -7.78 -1.87
N LYS A 230 -6.93 -7.26 -2.74
CA LYS A 230 -8.17 -6.57 -2.35
C LYS A 230 -9.36 -7.55 -2.34
N SER A 231 -10.07 -7.63 -1.23
CA SER A 231 -11.34 -8.36 -1.14
C SER A 231 -12.41 -7.67 -1.98
N VAL A 232 -13.09 -8.44 -2.85
CA VAL A 232 -14.16 -7.91 -3.71
C VAL A 232 -15.41 -7.56 -2.91
N GLU A 233 -15.69 -8.29 -1.84
CA GLU A 233 -16.89 -8.12 -1.01
C GLU A 233 -16.76 -6.93 -0.04
N THR A 234 -15.60 -6.80 0.60
CA THR A 234 -15.38 -5.80 1.67
C THR A 234 -14.58 -4.58 1.21
N ASN A 235 -13.99 -4.63 0.00
CA ASN A 235 -13.03 -3.63 -0.50
C ASN A 235 -11.76 -3.48 0.35
N VAL A 236 -11.45 -4.45 1.22
CA VAL A 236 -10.32 -4.40 2.15
C VAL A 236 -9.10 -5.13 1.61
N TYR A 237 -7.92 -4.58 1.88
CA TYR A 237 -6.62 -5.14 1.52
C TYR A 237 -6.12 -6.09 2.60
N HIS A 238 -5.81 -7.33 2.21
CA HIS A 238 -5.34 -8.38 3.12
C HIS A 238 -4.44 -9.37 2.38
N TRP A 239 -3.70 -10.18 3.16
CA TRP A 239 -2.84 -11.23 2.61
C TRP A 239 -3.65 -12.42 2.12
N SER A 240 -3.32 -12.92 0.93
CA SER A 240 -3.95 -14.10 0.34
C SER A 240 -3.67 -15.32 1.20
N ASN A 241 -4.66 -15.73 2.01
CA ASN A 241 -4.56 -16.96 2.77
C ASN A 241 -4.75 -18.15 1.83
N THR A 242 -3.66 -18.66 1.23
CA THR A 242 -3.69 -19.86 0.39
C THR A 242 -3.66 -21.15 1.22
N ARG A 243 -4.31 -21.18 2.39
CA ARG A 243 -4.59 -22.44 3.11
C ARG A 243 -5.95 -22.96 2.66
N LEU A 244 -5.92 -23.84 1.67
CA LEU A 244 -7.06 -24.70 1.29
C LEU A 244 -7.25 -25.88 2.28
N ASP A 245 -6.62 -25.82 3.46
CA ASP A 245 -6.79 -26.75 4.55
C ASP A 245 -7.42 -26.07 5.78
N ILE A 246 -8.13 -26.86 6.58
CA ILE A 246 -9.00 -26.47 7.71
C ILE A 246 -8.24 -25.73 8.86
N LYS A 247 -6.94 -25.43 8.69
CA LYS A 247 -6.06 -24.67 9.62
C LYS A 247 -5.90 -23.19 9.22
N SER A 248 -6.95 -22.56 8.68
CA SER A 248 -6.88 -21.21 8.11
C SER A 248 -6.64 -20.08 9.13
N ASN A 249 -6.82 -20.33 10.44
CA ASN A 249 -6.74 -19.31 11.51
C ASN A 249 -5.54 -19.51 12.45
N GLU A 250 -4.55 -20.29 12.04
CA GLU A 250 -3.33 -20.50 12.82
C GLU A 250 -2.29 -19.41 12.49
N PRO A 251 -1.78 -18.69 13.52
CA PRO A 251 -0.74 -17.67 13.34
C PRO A 251 0.50 -18.16 12.59
N PHE A 252 1.13 -17.30 11.80
CA PHE A 252 2.38 -17.62 11.12
C PHE A 252 3.53 -17.86 12.11
N CYS A 253 4.36 -18.86 11.85
CA CYS A 253 5.50 -19.24 12.70
C CYS A 253 5.14 -19.58 14.16
N ALA A 254 3.88 -19.96 14.44
CA ALA A 254 3.52 -20.48 15.76
C ALA A 254 4.38 -21.73 16.09
N PRO A 255 5.15 -21.72 17.19
CA PRO A 255 5.98 -22.87 17.56
C PRO A 255 5.12 -24.05 18.01
N GLU A 256 5.06 -25.12 17.20
CA GLU A 256 4.25 -26.33 17.47
C GLU A 256 4.53 -26.94 18.86
N GLU A 257 5.76 -26.81 19.37
CA GLU A 257 6.18 -27.39 20.67
C GLU A 257 5.99 -26.46 21.87
N LEU A 258 5.94 -25.13 21.66
CA LEU A 258 5.86 -24.15 22.75
C LEU A 258 4.44 -23.62 22.98
N GLY A 259 3.60 -23.62 21.94
CA GLY A 259 2.21 -23.20 22.02
C GLY A 259 2.01 -21.78 22.54
N CYS A 260 0.96 -21.57 23.33
CA CYS A 260 0.59 -20.28 23.93
C CYS A 260 1.58 -19.81 25.00
N LYS A 261 2.45 -20.69 25.52
CA LYS A 261 3.45 -20.30 26.53
C LYS A 261 4.54 -19.40 25.97
N TYR A 262 4.80 -19.46 24.67
CA TYR A 262 5.77 -18.60 24.00
C TYR A 262 5.06 -17.41 23.35
N ASN A 263 5.40 -16.19 23.79
CA ASN A 263 4.87 -14.94 23.25
C ASN A 263 3.33 -14.92 23.05
N ASN A 264 2.57 -15.54 23.97
CA ASN A 264 1.11 -15.71 23.86
C ASN A 264 0.67 -16.33 22.51
N GLY A 265 1.46 -17.25 21.94
CA GLY A 265 1.20 -17.82 20.61
C GLY A 265 1.09 -16.78 19.48
N GLY A 266 1.65 -15.59 19.68
CA GLY A 266 1.54 -14.44 18.77
C GLY A 266 0.25 -13.63 18.90
N CYS A 267 -0.68 -14.02 19.77
CA CYS A 267 -1.98 -13.37 19.89
C CYS A 267 -1.92 -12.02 20.62
N GLU A 268 -2.64 -11.01 20.11
CA GLU A 268 -2.78 -9.71 20.78
C GLU A 268 -3.53 -9.83 22.12
N HIS A 269 -4.63 -10.60 22.13
CA HIS A 269 -5.45 -10.81 23.32
C HIS A 269 -5.22 -12.18 23.94
N GLU A 270 -6.02 -13.18 23.57
CA GLU A 270 -6.00 -14.49 24.21
C GLU A 270 -5.52 -15.56 23.24
N CYS A 271 -4.63 -16.44 23.72
CA CYS A 271 -4.21 -17.62 22.99
C CYS A 271 -4.91 -18.87 23.51
N VAL A 272 -5.44 -19.68 22.61
CA VAL A 272 -6.15 -20.92 22.93
C VAL A 272 -5.44 -22.08 22.25
N GLU A 273 -4.95 -23.03 23.06
CA GLU A 273 -4.36 -24.28 22.57
C GLU A 273 -5.44 -25.34 22.33
N TYR A 274 -5.27 -26.12 21.27
CA TYR A 274 -6.08 -27.28 20.93
C TYR A 274 -5.16 -28.52 20.95
N PRO A 275 -5.04 -29.22 22.09
CA PRO A 275 -4.11 -30.33 22.23
C PRO A 275 -4.37 -31.51 21.28
N GLN A 276 -5.63 -31.67 20.82
CA GLN A 276 -6.04 -32.81 19.98
C GLN A 276 -5.36 -32.83 18.61
N ASN A 277 -5.05 -31.67 18.05
CA ASN A 277 -4.45 -31.50 16.73
C ASN A 277 -3.15 -30.69 16.78
N LYS A 278 -2.61 -30.44 17.98
CA LYS A 278 -1.42 -29.61 18.23
C LYS A 278 -1.49 -28.25 17.53
N SER A 279 -2.67 -27.61 17.51
CA SER A 279 -2.83 -26.28 16.94
C SER A 279 -3.12 -25.25 18.02
N LEU A 280 -2.95 -23.98 17.69
CA LEU A 280 -3.44 -22.87 18.51
C LEU A 280 -4.25 -21.89 17.66
N SER A 281 -5.06 -21.06 18.31
CA SER A 281 -5.73 -19.94 17.66
C SER A 281 -5.89 -18.78 18.63
N CYS A 282 -5.95 -17.57 18.08
CA CYS A 282 -6.16 -16.37 18.85
C CYS A 282 -7.65 -16.09 19.03
N ARG A 283 -8.00 -15.58 20.21
CA ARG A 283 -9.34 -15.12 20.57
C ARG A 283 -9.27 -13.70 21.08
N CYS A 284 -10.23 -12.90 20.65
CA CYS A 284 -10.37 -11.53 21.10
C CYS A 284 -11.31 -11.43 22.30
N ARG A 285 -11.01 -10.49 23.20
CA ARG A 285 -11.90 -10.13 24.32
C ARG A 285 -13.21 -9.56 23.80
N ASP A 286 -14.22 -9.52 24.66
CA ASP A 286 -15.53 -8.96 24.33
C ASP A 286 -15.40 -7.55 23.77
N GLY A 287 -16.10 -7.28 22.66
CA GLY A 287 -16.02 -6.01 21.94
C GLY A 287 -14.85 -5.92 20.96
N TYR A 288 -14.18 -7.03 20.63
CA TYR A 288 -13.13 -7.10 19.59
C TYR A 288 -13.33 -8.32 18.68
N VAL A 289 -12.85 -8.25 17.45
CA VAL A 289 -12.92 -9.29 16.42
C VAL A 289 -11.52 -9.62 15.93
N LEU A 290 -11.26 -10.91 15.66
CA LEU A 290 -9.96 -11.35 15.16
C LEU A 290 -9.74 -10.84 13.73
N ALA A 291 -8.63 -10.16 13.50
CA ALA A 291 -8.24 -9.66 12.20
C ALA A 291 -7.80 -10.79 11.25
N PRO A 292 -7.72 -10.55 9.94
CA PRO A 292 -7.37 -11.58 8.95
C PRO A 292 -5.96 -12.16 9.12
N ASP A 293 -5.07 -11.46 9.84
CA ASP A 293 -3.74 -11.95 10.20
C ASP A 293 -3.77 -13.07 11.26
N SER A 294 -4.95 -13.39 11.78
CA SER A 294 -5.21 -14.42 12.80
C SER A 294 -4.56 -14.17 14.15
N VAL A 295 -4.01 -12.97 14.39
CA VAL A 295 -3.33 -12.63 15.65
C VAL A 295 -3.79 -11.33 16.27
N SER A 296 -4.16 -10.34 15.45
CA SER A 296 -4.57 -9.01 15.92
C SER A 296 -6.06 -8.99 16.23
N CYS A 297 -6.46 -8.16 17.18
CA CYS A 297 -7.83 -7.98 17.63
C CYS A 297 -8.27 -6.55 17.39
N VAL A 298 -9.19 -6.36 16.44
CA VAL A 298 -9.71 -5.06 16.04
C VAL A 298 -11.09 -4.82 16.65
N SER A 299 -11.37 -3.59 17.08
CA SER A 299 -12.72 -3.25 17.55
C SER A 299 -13.70 -3.36 16.37
N PRO A 300 -14.87 -4.01 16.49
CA PRO A 300 -15.89 -3.96 15.46
C PRO A 300 -16.51 -2.57 15.34
N ASP A 301 -16.36 -1.71 16.36
CA ASP A 301 -16.68 -0.29 16.31
C ASP A 301 -15.44 0.56 16.61
N HIS A 302 -14.70 0.89 15.56
CA HIS A 302 -13.53 1.74 15.64
C HIS A 302 -13.89 3.20 15.98
N CYS A 303 -15.17 3.57 15.92
CA CYS A 303 -15.64 4.89 16.34
C CYS A 303 -15.96 4.99 17.83
N GLN A 304 -15.95 3.88 18.57
CA GLN A 304 -16.33 3.85 19.98
C GLN A 304 -15.50 4.79 20.86
N SER A 305 -14.22 5.00 20.52
CA SER A 305 -13.32 5.92 21.24
C SER A 305 -13.48 7.39 20.82
N ASN A 306 -14.44 7.70 19.95
CA ASN A 306 -14.60 9.00 19.27
C ASN A 306 -13.26 9.52 18.73
N PRO A 307 -12.62 8.77 17.82
CA PRO A 307 -11.29 9.11 17.33
C PRO A 307 -11.29 10.31 16.37
N CYS A 308 -12.45 10.81 15.97
CA CYS A 308 -12.65 11.94 15.06
C CYS A 308 -12.99 13.23 15.82
N GLU A 309 -12.60 14.38 15.27
CA GLU A 309 -12.99 15.69 15.82
C GLU A 309 -14.51 15.94 15.66
N GLN A 310 -15.10 15.45 14.57
CA GLN A 310 -16.52 15.57 14.28
C GLN A 310 -17.13 14.18 14.04
N THR A 311 -17.65 13.91 12.84
CA THR A 311 -18.35 12.66 12.56
C THR A 311 -17.37 11.51 12.37
N CYS A 312 -17.61 10.39 13.04
CA CYS A 312 -16.87 9.15 12.86
C CYS A 312 -17.75 8.12 12.15
N ILE A 313 -17.23 7.55 11.08
CA ILE A 313 -17.83 6.51 10.27
C ILE A 313 -17.06 5.23 10.55
N ASN A 314 -17.70 4.29 11.22
CA ASN A 314 -17.08 3.02 11.55
C ASN A 314 -16.86 2.18 10.29
N GLN A 315 -15.67 1.62 10.14
CA GLN A 315 -15.30 0.70 9.06
C GLN A 315 -14.96 -0.68 9.65
N GLN A 316 -14.96 -1.74 8.84
CA GLN A 316 -14.70 -3.10 9.31
C GLN A 316 -13.27 -3.30 9.87
N TYR A 317 -12.30 -2.46 9.45
CA TYR A 317 -10.90 -2.51 9.89
C TYR A 317 -10.32 -1.11 10.15
N GLY A 318 -11.15 -0.21 10.68
CA GLY A 318 -10.74 1.13 11.05
C GLY A 318 -11.93 2.06 11.20
N PHE A 319 -11.66 3.36 11.25
CA PHE A 319 -12.69 4.38 11.15
C PHE A 319 -12.30 5.37 10.06
N GLU A 320 -13.30 6.05 9.52
CA GLU A 320 -13.13 7.20 8.65
C GLU A 320 -13.80 8.39 9.33
N CYS A 321 -13.11 9.53 9.39
CA CYS A 321 -13.73 10.74 9.89
C CYS A 321 -14.32 11.55 8.74
N SER A 322 -15.46 12.18 8.99
CA SER A 322 -16.05 13.17 8.11
C SER A 322 -16.33 14.45 8.87
N CYS A 323 -16.30 15.57 8.15
CA CYS A 323 -16.55 16.88 8.72
C CYS A 323 -17.92 17.39 8.34
N ASP A 324 -18.51 18.15 9.25
CA ASP A 324 -19.77 18.83 9.08
C ASP A 324 -19.63 19.95 8.04
N TYR A 325 -20.77 20.41 7.54
CA TYR A 325 -20.84 21.44 6.52
C TYR A 325 -20.06 22.71 6.91
N GLY A 326 -19.28 23.26 5.97
CA GLY A 326 -18.39 24.41 6.20
C GLY A 326 -17.00 24.02 6.72
N PHE A 327 -16.74 22.73 6.93
CA PHE A 327 -15.44 22.17 7.28
C PHE A 327 -15.01 21.13 6.25
N THR A 328 -13.70 20.96 6.10
CA THR A 328 -13.07 19.93 5.29
C THR A 328 -12.18 19.06 6.18
N LEU A 329 -12.10 17.78 5.85
CA LEU A 329 -11.30 16.84 6.60
C LEU A 329 -9.82 17.20 6.48
N ALA A 330 -9.19 17.43 7.63
CA ALA A 330 -7.75 17.60 7.73
C ALA A 330 -7.03 16.34 7.24
N GLU A 331 -5.77 16.46 6.86
CA GLU A 331 -5.05 15.34 6.24
C GLU A 331 -4.65 14.25 7.20
N ASN A 332 -4.61 14.57 8.51
CA ASN A 332 -4.54 13.57 9.56
C ASN A 332 -5.80 12.66 9.61
N LYS A 333 -6.81 12.95 8.76
CA LYS A 333 -8.07 12.21 8.63
C LYS A 333 -8.84 12.08 9.93
N VAL A 334 -8.58 12.97 10.89
CA VAL A 334 -9.17 12.99 12.23
C VAL A 334 -9.78 14.36 12.51
N ASN A 335 -9.06 15.43 12.20
CA ASN A 335 -9.46 16.80 12.48
C ASN A 335 -10.25 17.44 11.34
N CYS A 336 -10.95 18.53 11.65
CA CYS A 336 -11.76 19.27 10.70
C CYS A 336 -11.25 20.70 10.56
N LYS A 337 -10.80 21.06 9.35
CA LYS A 337 -10.34 22.42 9.02
C LYS A 337 -11.51 23.22 8.44
N LYS A 338 -11.76 24.42 8.96
CA LYS A 338 -12.80 25.30 8.40
C LYS A 338 -12.42 25.71 6.97
N ILE A 339 -13.37 25.65 6.04
CA ILE A 339 -13.14 26.02 4.63
C ILE A 339 -12.98 27.55 4.55
N SER A 340 -11.81 28.02 4.12
CA SER A 340 -11.53 29.45 3.92
C SER A 340 -12.23 29.95 2.64
N GLY A 341 -13.37 30.61 2.85
CA GLY A 341 -14.25 31.11 1.79
C GLY A 341 -15.67 31.41 2.30
N CYS A 342 -16.05 30.78 3.42
CA CYS A 342 -17.28 31.10 4.15
C CYS A 342 -17.07 32.34 5.04
N LEU A 343 -16.92 33.51 4.42
CA LEU A 343 -16.95 34.78 5.14
C LEU A 343 -18.42 35.13 5.47
N LYS A 344 -18.85 34.72 6.66
CA LYS A 344 -19.96 35.32 7.41
C LYS A 344 -21.29 35.44 6.64
N GLY A 345 -22.08 34.36 6.65
CA GLY A 345 -23.55 34.46 6.50
C GLY A 345 -24.18 33.96 5.19
N GLU A 346 -23.43 33.37 4.25
CA GLU A 346 -24.00 32.88 2.98
C GLU A 346 -24.03 31.35 2.83
N CYS A 347 -23.82 30.62 3.92
CA CYS A 347 -23.93 29.16 3.92
C CYS A 347 -24.89 28.62 4.98
N ASP A 348 -25.61 29.52 5.68
CA ASP A 348 -26.83 29.17 6.40
C ASP A 348 -28.01 29.46 5.47
N GLN A 349 -28.87 28.45 5.29
CA GLN A 349 -30.11 28.43 4.50
C GLN A 349 -29.99 27.91 3.05
N ARG A 350 -30.03 26.58 2.91
CA ARG A 350 -30.88 25.94 1.89
C ARG A 350 -31.31 24.54 2.32
N ALA A 351 -32.13 24.52 3.37
CA ALA A 351 -33.04 23.41 3.64
C ALA A 351 -34.32 23.99 4.23
N THR A 352 -35.19 24.55 3.38
CA THR A 352 -36.67 24.61 3.50
C THR A 352 -37.23 25.62 2.49
N SER A 353 -37.76 25.14 1.36
CA SER A 353 -39.06 25.57 0.81
C SER A 353 -39.31 24.92 -0.55
N ASP A 354 -40.42 24.21 -0.62
CA ASP A 354 -41.12 23.71 -1.79
C ASP A 354 -41.49 24.83 -2.79
N SER A 355 -41.74 24.41 -4.04
CA SER A 355 -42.53 25.02 -5.12
C SER A 355 -41.87 25.81 -6.27
N ARG A 356 -41.82 25.11 -7.42
CA ARG A 356 -42.29 25.47 -8.78
C ARG A 356 -41.29 25.79 -9.91
N THR A 357 -41.42 24.90 -10.91
CA THR A 357 -41.44 25.10 -12.37
C THR A 357 -40.15 25.45 -13.07
N GLU A 358 -39.58 24.46 -13.77
CA GLU A 358 -39.67 24.39 -15.24
C GLU A 358 -39.39 22.94 -15.70
N GLU A 359 -40.46 22.24 -16.10
CA GLU A 359 -40.38 20.99 -16.84
C GLU A 359 -40.01 21.29 -18.30
N MET A 360 -38.92 20.70 -18.78
CA MET A 360 -38.61 20.59 -20.20
C MET A 360 -39.14 19.23 -20.69
N GLN A 361 -40.24 19.26 -21.45
CA GLN A 361 -40.85 18.08 -22.06
C GLN A 361 -39.93 17.40 -23.08
N PRO A 362 -40.08 16.08 -23.28
CA PRO A 362 -39.94 15.50 -24.60
C PRO A 362 -41.29 15.00 -25.11
N GLU A 363 -41.55 15.43 -26.32
CA GLU A 363 -42.63 15.08 -27.24
C GLU A 363 -42.60 13.57 -27.57
N TYR A 364 -43.66 12.83 -27.22
CA TYR A 364 -43.92 11.50 -27.80
C TYR A 364 -45.42 11.24 -27.94
N ASN A 365 -45.80 10.84 -29.14
CA ASN A 365 -47.15 10.89 -29.70
C ASN A 365 -48.12 9.81 -29.16
N ASP A 366 -49.38 10.24 -29.11
CA ASP A 366 -50.60 9.50 -28.79
C ASP A 366 -50.96 8.44 -29.85
N THR A 367 -51.35 7.25 -29.39
CA THR A 367 -52.32 6.39 -30.10
C THR A 367 -53.21 5.64 -29.10
N THR A 368 -54.22 6.34 -28.61
CA THR A 368 -55.63 5.93 -28.42
C THR A 368 -55.94 4.43 -28.23
N ARG A 369 -56.47 4.06 -27.05
CA ARG A 369 -57.79 3.38 -26.96
C ARG A 369 -58.41 3.45 -25.55
N LYS A 370 -59.57 4.11 -25.49
CA LYS A 370 -60.52 4.15 -24.36
C LYS A 370 -61.02 2.75 -23.99
N ILE A 371 -61.13 2.43 -22.70
CA ILE A 371 -62.37 1.88 -22.09
C ILE A 371 -62.54 2.46 -20.67
N LYS A 372 -63.79 2.86 -20.42
CA LYS A 372 -64.44 3.53 -19.28
C LYS A 372 -64.47 2.74 -17.96
N GLU A 373 -64.49 3.53 -16.87
CA GLU A 373 -65.36 3.47 -15.67
C GLU A 373 -65.36 2.13 -14.87
N GLU A 374 -65.31 2.10 -13.53
CA GLU A 374 -66.26 2.77 -12.65
C GLU A 374 -65.82 2.74 -11.16
N LYS A 375 -66.15 3.86 -10.50
CA LYS A 375 -66.35 4.15 -9.07
C LYS A 375 -66.49 2.94 -8.11
N GLY A 376 -65.84 3.00 -6.95
CA GLY A 376 -66.56 3.31 -5.70
C GLY A 376 -65.98 2.63 -4.46
N PRO A 377 -66.35 3.06 -3.23
CA PRO A 377 -65.39 3.33 -2.14
C PRO A 377 -65.65 2.56 -0.83
N ARG A 378 -64.69 2.60 0.11
CA ARG A 378 -64.81 2.81 1.59
C ARG A 378 -63.67 2.12 2.37
N GLN A 379 -62.87 2.89 3.11
CA GLN A 379 -62.92 3.07 4.58
C GLN A 379 -62.73 1.76 5.35
N ALA A 380 -61.53 1.53 5.91
CA ALA A 380 -61.09 1.99 7.24
C ALA A 380 -61.54 1.03 8.34
N THR A 381 -60.58 0.46 9.09
CA THR A 381 -60.49 0.48 10.57
C THR A 381 -59.37 -0.44 11.03
N SER A 382 -58.46 0.11 11.84
CA SER A 382 -57.65 -0.63 12.80
C SER A 382 -58.55 -1.13 13.94
N PRO A 383 -58.11 -2.14 14.72
CA PRO A 383 -57.98 -1.84 16.13
C PRO A 383 -56.70 -2.40 16.78
N SER A 384 -56.16 -1.59 17.67
CA SER A 384 -55.32 -1.97 18.81
C SER A 384 -56.17 -2.69 19.87
N ILE A 385 -55.57 -3.59 20.68
CA ILE A 385 -55.72 -3.61 22.16
C ILE A 385 -54.89 -4.74 22.81
N ARG A 386 -54.05 -4.30 23.75
CA ARG A 386 -53.66 -4.81 25.09
C ARG A 386 -52.72 -6.01 25.32
N ASP A 387 -51.86 -5.71 26.28
CA ASP A 387 -50.94 -6.52 27.08
C ASP A 387 -51.59 -7.68 27.83
N THR A 388 -50.83 -8.76 27.97
CA THR A 388 -50.82 -9.61 29.17
C THR A 388 -49.41 -10.18 29.38
N GLN A 389 -48.84 -9.93 30.55
CA GLN A 389 -47.69 -10.66 31.09
C GLN A 389 -48.07 -12.11 31.41
N ASN A 390 -47.25 -13.07 31.02
CA ASN A 390 -46.85 -14.18 31.91
C ASN A 390 -45.66 -14.95 31.33
N GLY A 391 -44.71 -15.29 32.19
CA GLY A 391 -43.51 -16.05 31.83
C GLY A 391 -43.80 -17.54 31.61
N ASN A 392 -43.01 -18.17 30.74
CA ASN A 392 -42.36 -19.44 31.04
C ASN A 392 -41.34 -19.80 29.96
N GLU A 393 -40.27 -20.46 30.41
CA GLU A 393 -39.19 -21.05 29.61
C GLU A 393 -39.70 -21.97 28.50
N ARG A 394 -39.12 -21.85 27.28
CA ARG A 394 -38.59 -22.96 26.46
C ARG A 394 -38.06 -22.46 25.13
N SER A 395 -36.81 -22.77 24.85
CA SER A 395 -36.12 -22.58 23.58
C SER A 395 -36.83 -23.31 22.42
N PRO A 396 -36.98 -22.70 21.23
CA PRO A 396 -37.31 -23.44 20.02
C PRO A 396 -36.04 -23.87 19.28
N LYS A 397 -35.95 -25.17 19.00
CA LYS A 397 -35.01 -25.80 18.06
C LYS A 397 -35.14 -25.15 16.67
N ILE A 398 -34.01 -24.68 16.15
CA ILE A 398 -33.87 -24.29 14.74
C ILE A 398 -33.80 -25.55 13.89
N ILE A 399 -34.67 -25.60 12.88
CA ILE A 399 -34.74 -26.61 11.83
C ILE A 399 -33.54 -26.40 10.90
N GLN A 400 -32.70 -27.43 10.74
CA GLN A 400 -31.65 -27.44 9.71
C GLN A 400 -32.23 -27.86 8.35
N PRO A 401 -31.89 -27.19 7.24
CA PRO A 401 -32.18 -27.71 5.90
C PRO A 401 -31.11 -28.73 5.47
N THR A 402 -31.60 -29.86 4.99
CA THR A 402 -30.86 -30.98 4.35
C THR A 402 -30.18 -30.53 3.05
N PRO A 403 -28.96 -31.01 2.72
CA PRO A 403 -28.29 -30.69 1.45
C PRO A 403 -28.89 -31.46 0.28
N ILE A 404 -29.08 -30.76 -0.85
CA ILE A 404 -29.45 -31.34 -2.15
C ILE A 404 -28.21 -31.99 -2.76
N LEU A 405 -28.30 -33.29 -3.06
CA LEU A 405 -27.32 -34.06 -3.83
C LEU A 405 -27.18 -33.50 -5.25
N PHE A 406 -25.95 -33.19 -5.68
CA PHE A 406 -25.59 -33.20 -7.08
C PHE A 406 -24.71 -34.42 -7.39
N VAL A 407 -25.20 -35.23 -8.32
CA VAL A 407 -24.61 -36.47 -8.81
C VAL A 407 -23.35 -36.17 -9.62
N LYS A 408 -22.29 -36.91 -9.30
CA LYS A 408 -21.00 -36.94 -9.98
C LYS A 408 -21.10 -37.87 -11.20
N THR A 409 -20.81 -37.39 -12.39
CA THR A 409 -20.52 -38.23 -13.56
C THR A 409 -19.11 -37.94 -14.06
N THR A 410 -18.30 -38.99 -14.13
CA THR A 410 -16.94 -39.03 -14.70
C THR A 410 -16.92 -40.10 -15.83
N PRO A 411 -15.82 -40.34 -16.58
CA PRO A 411 -15.76 -39.99 -18.01
C PRO A 411 -15.46 -41.19 -18.93
N SER A 412 -15.55 -40.99 -20.24
CA SER A 412 -15.00 -41.86 -21.30
C SER A 412 -14.96 -41.03 -22.58
N SER A 413 -14.04 -41.10 -23.53
CA SER A 413 -12.80 -41.85 -23.75
C SER A 413 -12.21 -41.31 -25.07
N GLU A 414 -10.94 -41.63 -25.31
CA GLU A 414 -10.26 -41.80 -26.62
C GLU A 414 -9.16 -40.80 -27.02
N THR A 415 -7.97 -41.40 -27.11
CA THR A 415 -6.71 -40.99 -27.76
C THR A 415 -6.77 -41.24 -29.28
N PRO A 416 -5.82 -40.71 -30.10
CA PRO A 416 -4.58 -41.44 -30.40
C PRO A 416 -3.32 -40.53 -30.39
N VAL A 417 -2.22 -40.94 -29.76
CA VAL A 417 -1.01 -41.61 -30.32
C VAL A 417 -0.24 -40.80 -31.37
N ASN A 418 0.96 -40.33 -31.01
CA ASN A 418 2.21 -40.71 -31.69
C ASN A 418 3.46 -40.34 -30.88
N ASP A 419 4.40 -41.28 -30.95
CA ASP A 419 5.65 -41.44 -30.22
C ASP A 419 6.73 -40.40 -30.54
N ALA A 420 7.65 -40.15 -29.60
CA ALA A 420 8.98 -40.78 -29.63
C ALA A 420 9.93 -40.23 -28.54
N SER A 421 10.46 -41.19 -27.75
CA SER A 421 11.83 -41.29 -27.19
C SER A 421 12.40 -40.12 -26.36
N GLY A 422 12.96 -40.30 -25.16
CA GLY A 422 13.48 -41.48 -24.48
C GLY A 422 14.68 -41.07 -23.60
N CYS A 423 14.98 -41.89 -22.60
CA CYS A 423 16.16 -41.87 -21.70
C CYS A 423 16.12 -40.99 -20.43
N SER A 424 15.41 -41.51 -19.44
CA SER A 424 15.93 -42.06 -18.17
C SER A 424 17.11 -41.41 -17.45
N ALA A 425 16.82 -41.15 -16.17
CA ALA A 425 17.71 -40.88 -15.05
C ALA A 425 18.89 -41.85 -14.87
N LEU A 426 19.96 -41.35 -14.22
CA LEU A 426 20.79 -42.14 -13.32
C LEU A 426 21.25 -41.28 -12.13
N GLN A 427 20.97 -41.78 -10.92
CA GLN A 427 21.58 -41.34 -9.67
C GLN A 427 23.04 -41.83 -9.59
N THR A 428 23.85 -41.11 -8.80
CA THR A 428 24.83 -41.59 -7.78
C THR A 428 26.25 -40.99 -7.83
N THR A 429 26.63 -40.45 -6.66
CA THR A 429 27.95 -40.46 -5.99
C THR A 429 29.13 -39.60 -6.48
N SER A 430 29.42 -38.56 -5.67
CA SER A 430 30.65 -38.32 -4.87
C SER A 430 32.04 -38.17 -5.53
N LYS A 431 32.76 -37.15 -5.00
CA LYS A 431 34.21 -36.83 -5.00
C LYS A 431 34.70 -35.87 -6.11
N LEU A 432 35.11 -34.64 -5.78
CA LEU A 432 36.34 -34.14 -5.12
C LEU A 432 37.41 -33.75 -6.17
N LEU A 433 37.80 -32.47 -6.15
CA LEU A 433 38.95 -31.81 -6.82
C LEU A 433 39.04 -31.88 -8.36
N LEU A 434 38.91 -30.72 -9.03
CA LEU A 434 39.88 -30.15 -9.99
C LEU A 434 39.20 -29.00 -10.77
N SER A 435 39.29 -27.78 -10.26
CA SER A 435 38.98 -26.56 -11.01
C SER A 435 40.11 -25.56 -10.82
N VAL A 436 41.25 -25.83 -11.46
CA VAL A 436 42.34 -24.87 -11.66
C VAL A 436 42.89 -25.11 -13.06
N LEU A 437 42.96 -24.02 -13.85
CA LEU A 437 43.56 -23.85 -15.19
C LEU A 437 42.67 -24.09 -16.42
N CYS A 438 41.94 -23.04 -16.82
CA CYS A 438 41.84 -22.66 -18.24
C CYS A 438 41.63 -21.15 -18.32
N ILE A 439 42.73 -20.39 -18.32
CA ILE A 439 42.77 -18.97 -18.68
C ILE A 439 43.67 -18.83 -19.92
N SER A 440 43.15 -18.12 -20.91
CA SER A 440 43.85 -17.37 -21.98
C SER A 440 44.49 -18.12 -23.15
N VAL A 441 43.74 -18.21 -24.25
CA VAL A 441 44.12 -17.78 -25.61
C VAL A 441 42.77 -17.42 -26.27
N VAL A 442 42.45 -16.21 -26.71
CA VAL A 442 42.86 -15.59 -27.98
C VAL A 442 42.44 -14.11 -27.92
N LEU A 443 43.41 -13.22 -28.08
CA LEU A 443 43.23 -11.84 -28.52
C LEU A 443 44.23 -11.69 -29.67
N CYS A 444 43.74 -11.79 -30.91
CA CYS A 444 44.39 -11.38 -32.16
C CYS A 444 43.47 -11.72 -33.35
N LEU A 445 42.54 -10.82 -33.65
CA LEU A 445 42.21 -10.25 -34.97
C LEU A 445 41.01 -9.31 -34.86
#